data_AF-A0A971QG18-F1
#
_entry.id   AF-A0A971QG18-F1
#
_cell.length_a   1.000
_cell.length_b   1.000
_cell.length_c   1.000
_cell.angle_alpha   90.00
_cell.angle_beta   90.00
_cell.angle_gamma   90.00
#
_symmetry.space_group_name_H-M   'P 1'
#
loop_
_entity.id
_entity.type
_entity.pdbx_description
1 polymer ?
#
loop_
_entity_poly.entity_id
_entity_poly.type
_entity_poly.pdbx_seq_one_letter_code
_entity_poly.pdbx_strand_id
1 'polypeptide(L)'
;MRLATCSEPWREQPVEAVFGIAAQLGFDGVELAPFTIADDVADIPAARRRQIVRAAGDAGVVVVGLHWLFISPKGLHLTTPDAAVRQRSAEYIQHLADFCADVGGKVMTFGSPKQRDIVPPTTFAEGWQRAREVYASCAEVLAGRGV
;
A
#
# COMPACT_ATOMS: atom_id res chain seq x y z
N MET A 1 22.71 -7.64 7.60
CA MET A 1 21.24 -7.85 7.59
C MET A 1 20.60 -6.46 7.55
N ARG A 2 19.52 -6.27 6.79
CA ARG A 2 18.77 -4.99 6.78
C ARG A 2 17.44 -5.18 7.49
N LEU A 3 17.02 -4.20 8.29
CA LEU A 3 15.78 -4.21 9.06
C LEU A 3 14.87 -3.07 8.62
N ALA A 4 13.58 -3.33 8.57
CA ALA A 4 12.56 -2.33 8.29
C ALA A 4 11.49 -2.32 9.37
N THR A 5 10.90 -1.14 9.58
CA THR A 5 9.75 -0.98 10.46
C THR A 5 8.53 -0.49 9.66
N CYS A 6 7.36 -0.75 10.21
CA CYS A 6 6.10 -0.29 9.67
C CYS A 6 5.82 1.15 10.17
N SER A 7 5.22 2.02 9.34
CA SER A 7 4.87 3.38 9.78
C SER A 7 3.64 3.47 10.70
N GLU A 8 2.78 2.43 10.74
CA GLU A 8 1.50 2.43 11.47
C GLU A 8 1.61 2.66 12.99
N PRO A 9 2.60 2.11 13.72
CA PRO A 9 2.80 2.43 15.14
C PRO A 9 2.95 3.92 15.44
N TRP A 10 3.35 4.72 14.45
CA TRP A 10 3.53 6.17 14.55
C TRP A 10 2.54 6.95 13.67
N ARG A 11 1.36 6.40 13.38
CA ARG A 11 0.35 7.00 12.49
C ARG A 11 -0.11 8.42 12.86
N GLU A 12 0.09 8.85 14.11
CA GLU A 12 -0.24 10.21 14.57
C GLU A 12 0.88 11.23 14.25
N GLN A 13 2.03 10.77 13.75
CA GLN A 13 3.18 11.60 13.38
C GLN A 13 3.18 11.85 11.86
N PRO A 14 3.70 13.01 11.41
CA PRO A 14 4.00 13.18 9.99
C PRO A 14 5.06 12.17 9.55
N VAL A 15 4.93 11.67 8.32
CA VAL A 15 5.79 10.60 7.78
C VAL A 15 7.28 10.94 7.85
N GLU A 16 7.65 12.23 7.75
CA GLU A 16 9.02 12.70 7.92
C GLU A 16 9.58 12.42 9.32
N ALA A 17 8.78 12.61 10.37
CA ALA A 17 9.19 12.31 11.73
C ALA A 17 9.34 10.79 11.93
N VAL A 18 8.50 9.98 11.28
CA VAL A 18 8.61 8.52 11.31
C VAL A 18 9.94 8.05 10.74
N PHE A 19 10.41 8.63 9.64
CA PHE A 19 11.73 8.31 9.08
C PHE A 19 12.87 8.61 10.06
N GLY A 20 12.81 9.77 10.74
CA GLY A 20 13.79 10.13 11.77
C GLY A 20 13.76 9.17 12.96
N ILE A 21 12.57 8.78 13.43
CA ILE A 21 12.41 7.80 14.52
C ILE A 21 12.98 6.43 14.09
N ALA A 22 12.66 5.97 12.88
CA ALA A 22 13.15 4.70 12.36
C ALA A 22 14.69 4.67 12.31
N ALA A 23 15.31 5.74 11.82
CA ALA A 23 16.76 5.89 11.79
C ALA A 23 17.38 5.84 13.20
N GLN A 24 16.80 6.57 14.15
CA GLN A 24 17.27 6.60 15.54
C GLN A 24 17.18 5.23 16.24
N LEU A 25 16.18 4.42 15.87
CA LEU A 25 16.02 3.06 16.38
C LEU A 25 16.88 2.03 15.64
N GLY A 26 17.64 2.43 14.62
CA GLY A 26 18.55 1.57 13.87
C GLY A 26 17.90 0.77 12.75
N PHE A 27 16.72 1.18 12.26
CA PHE A 27 16.13 0.58 11.06
C PHE A 27 16.76 1.18 9.79
N ASP A 28 16.95 0.34 8.77
CA ASP A 28 17.45 0.74 7.45
C ASP A 28 16.32 1.27 6.54
N GLY A 29 15.07 0.95 6.85
CA GLY A 29 13.94 1.31 6.01
C GLY A 29 12.59 1.33 6.71
N VAL A 30 11.61 1.87 5.99
CA VAL A 30 10.23 1.98 6.45
C VAL A 30 9.29 1.40 5.38
N GLU A 31 8.43 0.47 5.79
CA GLU A 31 7.23 0.12 5.02
C GLU A 31 6.11 1.10 5.38
N LEU A 32 5.58 1.81 4.38
CA LEU A 32 4.54 2.81 4.60
C LEU A 32 3.17 2.15 4.68
N ALA A 33 2.39 2.53 5.70
CA ALA A 33 0.95 2.33 5.73
C ALA A 33 0.30 3.56 5.06
N PRO A 34 -0.23 3.46 3.82
CA PRO A 34 -0.66 4.66 3.09
C PRO A 34 -1.76 5.47 3.78
N PHE A 35 -2.62 4.79 4.54
CA PHE A 35 -3.71 5.40 5.30
C PHE A 35 -3.22 6.39 6.38
N THR A 36 -1.95 6.34 6.78
CA THR A 36 -1.36 7.29 7.73
C THR A 36 -0.88 8.57 7.05
N ILE A 37 -0.99 8.67 5.72
CA ILE A 37 -0.53 9.81 4.91
C ILE A 37 -1.72 10.53 4.30
N ALA A 38 -2.66 9.77 3.73
CA ALA A 38 -3.90 10.28 3.15
C ALA A 38 -4.98 9.18 3.17
N ASP A 39 -6.26 9.59 3.08
CA ASP A 39 -7.37 8.63 2.93
C ASP A 39 -7.27 7.85 1.60
N ASP A 40 -6.88 8.54 0.52
CA ASP A 40 -6.65 7.96 -0.81
C ASP A 40 -5.27 8.41 -1.35
N VAL A 41 -4.45 7.46 -1.81
CA VAL A 41 -3.13 7.78 -2.36
C VAL A 41 -3.19 8.55 -3.69
N ALA A 42 -4.31 8.46 -4.41
CA ALA A 42 -4.55 9.22 -5.63
C ALA A 42 -4.59 10.73 -5.37
N ASP A 43 -4.99 11.13 -4.15
CA ASP A 43 -5.03 12.54 -3.74
C ASP A 43 -3.64 13.09 -3.37
N ILE A 44 -2.62 12.24 -3.24
CA ILE A 44 -1.26 12.67 -2.89
C ILE A 44 -0.55 13.19 -4.15
N PRO A 45 -0.28 14.50 -4.27
CA PRO A 45 0.29 15.06 -5.49
C PRO A 45 1.73 14.60 -5.71
N ALA A 46 2.18 14.54 -6.96
CA ALA A 46 3.55 14.13 -7.30
C ALA A 46 4.64 14.94 -6.57
N ALA A 47 4.38 16.23 -6.29
CA ALA A 47 5.28 17.06 -5.49
C ALA A 47 5.43 16.53 -4.05
N ARG A 48 4.32 16.10 -3.43
CA ARG A 48 4.33 15.51 -2.10
C ARG A 48 5.03 14.16 -2.07
N ARG A 49 4.83 13.32 -3.09
CA ARG A 49 5.55 12.04 -3.25
C ARG A 49 7.07 12.26 -3.29
N ARG A 50 7.53 13.25 -4.05
CA ARG A 50 8.96 13.63 -4.09
C ARG A 50 9.49 14.16 -2.74
N GLN A 51 8.66 14.85 -1.96
CA GLN A 51 9.04 15.29 -0.61
C GLN A 51 9.23 14.09 0.32
N ILE A 52 8.34 13.09 0.25
CA ILE A 52 8.45 11.85 1.04
C ILE A 52 9.78 11.15 0.74
N VAL A 53 10.15 11.01 -0.55
CA VAL A 53 11.43 10.41 -0.95
C VAL A 53 12.63 11.17 -0.38
N ARG A 54 12.61 12.51 -0.48
CA ARG A 54 13.69 13.35 0.06
C ARG A 54 13.81 13.18 1.56
N ALA A 55 12.69 13.22 2.29
CA ALA A 55 12.69 13.09 3.74
C ALA A 55 13.23 11.73 4.21
N ALA A 56 12.89 10.64 3.52
CA ALA A 56 13.47 9.33 3.82
C ALA A 56 15.00 9.35 3.63
N GLY A 57 15.47 9.89 2.49
CA GLY A 57 16.90 10.02 2.19
C GLY A 57 17.65 10.92 3.20
N ASP A 58 17.08 12.06 3.58
CA ASP A 58 17.64 12.99 4.55
C ASP A 58 17.76 12.36 5.94
N ALA A 59 16.82 11.47 6.30
CA ALA A 59 16.88 10.69 7.54
C ALA A 59 17.80 9.47 7.46
N GLY A 60 18.32 9.13 6.27
CA GLY A 60 19.19 7.98 6.07
C GLY A 60 18.47 6.62 6.01
N VAL A 61 17.16 6.61 5.72
CA VAL A 61 16.36 5.39 5.57
C VAL A 61 15.78 5.26 4.16
N VAL A 62 15.41 4.05 3.76
CA VAL A 62 14.71 3.82 2.48
C VAL A 62 13.22 3.57 2.69
N VAL A 63 12.39 3.95 1.73
CA VAL A 63 11.03 3.40 1.64
C VAL A 63 11.13 2.01 1.03
N VAL A 64 10.69 1.00 1.76
CA VAL A 64 10.77 -0.41 1.33
C VAL A 64 9.60 -0.75 0.40
N GLY A 65 8.42 -0.27 0.75
CA GLY A 65 7.18 -0.69 0.12
C GLY A 65 5.98 -0.19 0.90
N LEU A 66 4.82 -0.73 0.57
CA LEU A 66 3.54 -0.41 1.19
C LEU A 66 2.97 -1.64 1.91
N HIS A 67 2.26 -1.41 3.01
CA HIS A 67 1.47 -2.45 3.69
C HIS A 67 0.15 -1.85 4.21
N TRP A 68 -0.71 -2.68 4.84
CA TRP A 68 -2.07 -2.28 5.24
C TRP A 68 -2.92 -1.71 4.07
N LEU A 69 -2.71 -2.22 2.87
CA LEU A 69 -3.47 -1.81 1.68
C LEU A 69 -4.97 -2.01 1.91
N PHE A 70 -5.83 -1.14 1.38
CA PHE A 70 -7.30 -1.21 1.50
C PHE A 70 -7.91 -0.93 2.89
N ILE A 71 -7.11 -0.53 3.88
CA ILE A 71 -7.68 0.09 5.10
C ILE A 71 -8.40 1.40 4.74
N SER A 72 -7.80 2.17 3.84
CA SER A 72 -8.40 3.33 3.19
C SER A 72 -8.09 3.30 1.68
N PRO A 73 -8.98 3.87 0.84
CA PRO A 73 -10.30 4.37 1.19
C PRO A 73 -11.26 3.23 1.58
N LYS A 74 -12.36 3.57 2.26
CA LYS A 74 -13.34 2.58 2.70
C LYS A 74 -14.08 1.96 1.51
N GLY A 75 -14.60 0.74 1.70
CA GLY A 75 -15.49 0.10 0.72
C GLY A 75 -14.76 -0.67 -0.40
N LEU A 76 -13.49 -1.01 -0.20
CA LEU A 76 -12.70 -1.88 -1.07
C LEU A 76 -12.75 -3.33 -0.58
N HIS A 77 -12.81 -4.28 -1.51
CA HIS A 77 -12.84 -5.71 -1.20
C HIS A 77 -12.50 -6.56 -2.43
N LEU A 78 -11.53 -7.48 -2.31
CA LEU A 78 -11.07 -8.32 -3.42
C LEU A 78 -12.04 -9.44 -3.82
N THR A 79 -12.68 -10.05 -2.84
CA THR A 79 -13.36 -11.36 -2.97
C THR A 79 -14.89 -11.23 -2.99
N THR A 80 -15.42 -10.03 -2.77
CA THR A 80 -16.87 -9.74 -2.76
C THR A 80 -17.55 -10.14 -4.07
N PRO A 81 -18.82 -10.61 -4.04
CA PRO A 81 -19.58 -10.86 -5.26
C PRO A 81 -19.91 -9.58 -6.05
N ASP A 82 -19.84 -8.40 -5.43
CA ASP A 82 -20.08 -7.11 -6.09
C ASP A 82 -18.95 -6.75 -7.08
N ALA A 83 -19.26 -6.79 -8.38
CA ALA A 83 -18.30 -6.50 -9.44
C ALA A 83 -17.82 -5.04 -9.43
N ALA A 84 -18.66 -4.08 -9.04
CA ALA A 84 -18.28 -2.68 -8.99
C ALA A 84 -17.28 -2.41 -7.85
N VAL A 85 -17.45 -3.08 -6.70
CA VAL A 85 -16.46 -3.01 -5.60
C VAL A 85 -15.12 -3.62 -6.03
N ARG A 86 -15.14 -4.75 -6.75
CA ARG A 86 -13.90 -5.37 -7.26
C ARG A 86 -13.19 -4.48 -8.28
N GLN A 87 -13.94 -3.84 -9.17
CA GLN A 87 -13.39 -2.90 -10.15
C GLN A 87 -12.70 -1.71 -9.48
N ARG A 88 -13.36 -1.07 -8.50
CA ARG A 88 -12.74 0.02 -7.71
C ARG A 88 -11.50 -0.44 -6.93
N SER A 89 -11.53 -1.68 -6.44
CA SER A 89 -10.39 -2.27 -5.75
C SER A 89 -9.20 -2.47 -6.70
N ALA A 90 -9.45 -2.91 -7.94
CA ALA A 90 -8.43 -3.05 -8.98
C ALA A 90 -7.86 -1.68 -9.41
N GLU A 91 -8.69 -0.66 -9.54
CA GLU A 91 -8.26 0.73 -9.81
C GLU A 91 -7.37 1.25 -8.68
N TYR A 92 -7.76 1.02 -7.43
CA TYR A 92 -6.96 1.45 -6.29
C TYR A 92 -5.63 0.71 -6.15
N ILE A 93 -5.56 -0.57 -6.55
CA ILE A 93 -4.27 -1.30 -6.64
C ILE A 93 -3.32 -0.58 -7.62
N GLN A 94 -3.83 -0.08 -8.73
CA GLN A 94 -3.02 0.64 -9.72
C GLN A 94 -2.54 1.98 -9.16
N HIS A 95 -3.40 2.72 -8.46
CA HIS A 95 -2.98 3.94 -7.75
C HIS A 95 -1.92 3.67 -6.66
N LEU A 96 -2.05 2.55 -5.94
CA LEU A 96 -1.06 2.09 -4.98
C LEU A 96 0.26 1.71 -5.65
N ALA A 97 0.22 1.10 -6.84
CA ALA A 97 1.41 0.76 -7.62
C ALA A 97 2.16 2.03 -8.06
N ASP A 98 1.43 3.02 -8.57
CA ASP A 98 1.98 4.32 -8.93
C ASP A 98 2.61 5.00 -7.73
N PHE A 99 1.89 5.06 -6.61
CA PHE A 99 2.37 5.64 -5.35
C PHE A 99 3.60 4.92 -4.83
N CYS A 100 3.58 3.58 -4.75
CA CYS A 100 4.70 2.76 -4.27
C CYS A 100 5.98 3.07 -5.02
N ALA A 101 5.93 3.03 -6.36
CA ALA A 101 7.08 3.32 -7.20
C ALA A 101 7.53 4.79 -7.09
N ASP A 102 6.59 5.75 -7.04
CA ASP A 102 6.91 7.17 -6.91
C ASP A 102 7.61 7.52 -5.59
N VAL A 103 7.31 6.79 -4.52
CA VAL A 103 7.99 6.96 -3.21
C VAL A 103 9.24 6.07 -3.07
N GLY A 104 9.64 5.37 -4.13
CA GLY A 104 10.85 4.53 -4.16
C GLY A 104 10.68 3.13 -3.55
N GLY A 105 9.46 2.74 -3.18
CA GLY A 105 9.14 1.40 -2.73
C GLY A 105 9.16 0.38 -3.88
N LYS A 106 9.29 -0.90 -3.52
CA LYS A 106 9.36 -2.02 -4.48
C LYS A 106 8.43 -3.19 -4.16
N VAL A 107 7.68 -3.09 -3.06
CA VAL A 107 6.86 -4.19 -2.55
C VAL A 107 5.51 -3.65 -2.12
N MET A 108 4.44 -4.34 -2.50
CA MET A 108 3.08 -4.09 -2.03
C MET A 108 2.58 -5.29 -1.22
N THR A 109 2.55 -5.16 0.10
CA THR A 109 2.17 -6.23 1.02
C THR A 109 0.68 -6.19 1.31
N PHE A 110 -0.06 -7.19 0.81
CA PHE A 110 -1.50 -7.37 1.06
C PHE A 110 -1.76 -8.02 2.42
N GLY A 111 -1.78 -7.20 3.48
CA GLY A 111 -1.98 -7.67 4.86
C GLY A 111 -3.41 -7.61 5.39
N SER A 112 -4.24 -6.69 4.89
CA SER A 112 -5.56 -6.34 5.44
C SER A 112 -6.56 -7.51 5.35
N PRO A 113 -6.94 -8.14 6.49
CA PRO A 113 -7.67 -9.40 6.47
C PRO A 113 -9.12 -9.23 6.01
N LYS A 114 -9.83 -8.20 6.51
CA LYS A 114 -11.27 -8.02 6.23
C LYS A 114 -11.57 -7.85 4.75
N GLN A 115 -10.73 -7.11 4.02
CA GLN A 115 -10.92 -6.79 2.61
C GLN A 115 -10.57 -7.95 1.66
N ARG A 116 -10.17 -9.10 2.21
CA ARG A 116 -9.93 -10.36 1.50
C ARG A 116 -10.65 -11.55 2.15
N ASP A 117 -11.53 -11.29 3.13
CA ASP A 117 -12.32 -12.34 3.76
C ASP A 117 -13.22 -13.04 2.74
N ILE A 118 -13.44 -14.33 2.95
CA ILE A 118 -14.44 -15.09 2.22
C ILE A 118 -15.73 -15.06 3.04
N VAL A 119 -16.67 -14.22 2.63
CA VAL A 119 -17.93 -14.02 3.36
C VAL A 119 -19.03 -14.90 2.78
N PRO A 120 -19.69 -15.76 3.58
CA PRO A 120 -20.82 -16.55 3.11
C PRO A 120 -21.91 -15.69 2.45
N PRO A 121 -22.56 -16.16 1.37
CA PRO A 121 -22.49 -17.52 0.83
C PRO A 121 -21.32 -17.77 -0.15
N THR A 122 -20.40 -16.82 -0.32
CA THR A 122 -19.23 -17.02 -1.20
C THR A 122 -18.37 -18.18 -0.69
N THR A 123 -18.09 -19.13 -1.57
CA THR A 123 -17.13 -20.21 -1.31
C THR A 123 -15.69 -19.73 -1.48
N PHE A 124 -14.73 -20.45 -0.89
CA PHE A 124 -13.31 -20.14 -1.08
C PHE A 124 -12.92 -20.13 -2.56
N ALA A 125 -13.39 -21.10 -3.34
CA ALA A 125 -13.07 -21.20 -4.77
C ALA A 125 -13.55 -19.97 -5.56
N GLU A 126 -14.77 -19.50 -5.29
CA GLU A 126 -15.33 -18.31 -5.93
C GLU A 126 -14.56 -17.04 -5.53
N GLY A 127 -14.29 -16.85 -4.25
CA GLY A 127 -13.54 -15.69 -3.80
C GLY A 127 -12.09 -15.70 -4.29
N TRP A 128 -11.44 -16.87 -4.33
CA TRP A 128 -10.11 -17.04 -4.91
C TRP A 128 -10.09 -16.69 -6.39
N GLN A 129 -11.08 -17.15 -7.16
CA GLN A 129 -11.21 -16.82 -8.57
C GLN A 129 -11.37 -15.31 -8.78
N ARG A 130 -12.24 -14.65 -8.00
CA ARG A 130 -12.43 -13.19 -8.04
C ARG A 130 -11.16 -12.42 -7.70
N ALA A 131 -10.43 -12.84 -6.66
CA ALA A 131 -9.16 -12.22 -6.29
C ALA A 131 -8.12 -12.36 -7.42
N ARG A 132 -8.02 -13.53 -8.04
CA ARG A 132 -7.13 -13.75 -9.20
C ARG A 132 -7.48 -12.84 -10.38
N GLU A 133 -8.77 -12.66 -10.68
CA GLU A 133 -9.22 -11.76 -11.74
C GLU A 133 -8.84 -10.31 -11.46
N VAL A 134 -9.02 -9.85 -10.22
CA VAL A 134 -8.59 -8.51 -9.80
C VAL A 134 -7.08 -8.33 -9.92
N TYR A 135 -6.28 -9.27 -9.44
CA TYR A 135 -4.82 -9.16 -9.56
C TYR A 135 -4.34 -9.24 -11.02
N ALA A 136 -4.94 -10.13 -11.81
CA ALA A 136 -4.61 -10.26 -13.22
C ALA A 136 -4.89 -8.98 -14.01
N SER A 137 -5.99 -8.27 -13.71
CA SER A 137 -6.30 -6.99 -14.37
C SER A 137 -5.33 -5.86 -14.01
N CYS A 138 -4.60 -5.98 -12.90
CA CYS A 138 -3.58 -5.01 -12.49
C CYS A 138 -2.16 -5.37 -12.94
N ALA A 139 -1.94 -6.58 -13.49
CA ALA A 139 -0.59 -7.14 -13.67
C ALA A 139 0.32 -6.29 -14.56
N GLU A 140 -0.21 -5.74 -15.67
CA GLU A 140 0.58 -4.91 -16.59
C GLU A 140 1.02 -3.60 -15.92
N VAL A 141 0.16 -2.98 -15.11
CA VAL A 141 0.50 -1.75 -14.38
C VAL A 141 1.53 -2.02 -13.30
N LEU A 142 1.34 -3.07 -12.50
CA LEU A 142 2.31 -3.49 -11.49
C LEU A 142 3.69 -3.72 -12.12
N ALA A 143 3.75 -4.50 -13.21
CA ALA A 143 4.97 -4.77 -13.95
C ALA A 143 5.59 -3.49 -14.54
N GLY A 144 4.79 -2.60 -15.13
CA GLY A 144 5.24 -1.33 -15.71
C GLY A 144 5.79 -0.35 -14.67
N ARG A 145 5.34 -0.46 -13.41
CA ARG A 145 5.82 0.34 -12.27
C ARG A 145 6.96 -0.34 -11.50
N GLY A 146 7.25 -1.61 -11.78
CA GLY A 146 8.34 -2.36 -11.17
C GLY A 146 8.10 -2.71 -9.69
N VAL A 147 6.84 -2.97 -9.32
CA VAL A 147 6.37 -3.27 -7.95
C VAL A 147 5.61 -4.59 -7.88
#